data_AF-A0A6A7APF9-F1
#
_entry.id   AF-A0A6A7APF9-F1
#
_cell.length_a   1.000
_cell.length_b   1.000
_cell.length_c   1.000
_cell.angle_alpha   90.00
_cell.angle_beta   90.00
_cell.angle_gamma   90.00
#
_symmetry.space_group_name_H-M   'P 1'
#
loop_
_entity.id
_entity.type
_entity.pdbx_description
1 polymer ?
#
loop_
_entity_poly.entity_id
_entity_poly.type
_entity_poly.pdbx_seq_one_letter_code
_entity_poly.pdbx_strand_id
1 'polypeptide(L)'
;MDKARQVLAQGVPPGVRRSYRAMADHGGVPHTTLHHREKGRPSKEDKAEGQQYLTPWEESALVKFILHMSDLGQPVRIKHIPSLAFVATRAVPSR
;
A
#
# COMPACT_ATOMS: atom_id res chain seq x y z
N MET A 1 -4.57 4.57 -6.69
CA MET A 1 -6.00 4.42 -6.30
C MET A 1 -6.53 3.09 -6.82
N ASP A 2 -7.07 2.25 -5.93
CA ASP A 2 -7.77 1.00 -6.28
C ASP A 2 -9.00 1.26 -7.19
N LYS A 3 -9.27 0.32 -8.12
CA LYS A 3 -10.38 0.32 -9.07
C LYS A 3 -11.74 0.60 -8.42
N ALA A 4 -12.01 0.05 -7.23
CA ALA A 4 -13.27 0.32 -6.52
C ALA A 4 -13.45 1.80 -6.16
N ARG A 5 -12.36 2.48 -5.75
CA ARG A 5 -12.38 3.93 -5.46
C ARG A 5 -12.54 4.74 -6.74
N GLN A 6 -11.93 4.30 -7.84
CA GLN A 6 -12.11 4.93 -9.15
C GLN A 6 -13.57 4.88 -9.60
N VAL A 7 -14.22 3.71 -9.48
CA VAL A 7 -15.63 3.53 -9.83
C VAL A 7 -16.54 4.41 -8.95
N LEU A 8 -16.26 4.51 -7.63
CA LEU A 8 -17.01 5.41 -6.74
C LEU A 8 -16.86 6.89 -7.12
N ALA A 9 -15.65 7.29 -7.56
CA ALA A 9 -15.36 8.66 -7.98
C ALA A 9 -15.94 9.00 -9.35
N GLN A 10 -15.88 8.08 -10.31
CA GLN A 10 -16.43 8.22 -11.65
C GLN A 10 -17.97 8.18 -11.65
N GLY A 11 -18.57 7.42 -10.74
CA GLY A 11 -20.01 7.32 -10.61
C GLY A 11 -20.64 6.57 -11.78
N VAL A 12 -21.79 7.07 -12.26
CA VAL A 12 -22.62 6.41 -13.28
C VAL A 12 -22.88 7.42 -14.39
N PRO A 13 -23.06 6.99 -15.67
CA PRO A 13 -23.32 7.91 -16.76
C PRO A 13 -24.57 8.78 -16.53
N PRO A 14 -24.61 9.99 -17.12
CA PRO A 14 -25.78 10.85 -17.05
C PRO A 14 -27.04 10.12 -17.53
N GLY A 15 -28.13 10.19 -16.76
CA GLY A 15 -29.39 9.50 -17.06
C GLY A 15 -29.58 8.15 -16.37
N VAL A 16 -28.55 7.59 -15.73
CA VAL A 16 -28.67 6.38 -14.91
C VAL A 16 -28.79 6.75 -13.43
N ARG A 17 -29.74 6.15 -12.70
CA ARG A 17 -29.88 6.37 -11.27
C ARG A 17 -28.63 5.87 -10.52
N ARG A 18 -28.04 6.75 -9.71
CA ARG A 18 -26.87 6.40 -8.88
C ARG A 18 -27.24 5.31 -7.87
N SER A 19 -26.66 4.12 -8.05
CA SER A 19 -26.79 2.99 -7.13
C SER A 19 -25.53 2.12 -7.20
N TYR A 20 -25.23 1.36 -6.14
CA TYR A 20 -24.08 0.45 -6.16
C TYR A 20 -24.19 -0.62 -7.25
N ARG A 21 -25.41 -1.05 -7.59
CA ARG A 21 -25.64 -2.00 -8.69
C ARG A 21 -25.27 -1.39 -10.03
N ALA A 22 -25.79 -0.21 -10.34
CA ALA A 22 -25.45 0.47 -11.59
C ALA A 22 -23.93 0.77 -11.67
N MET A 23 -23.31 1.23 -10.58
CA MET A 23 -21.86 1.43 -10.54
C MET A 23 -21.07 0.12 -10.71
N ALA A 24 -21.57 -1.00 -10.19
CA ALA A 24 -20.95 -2.30 -10.36
C ALA A 24 -21.04 -2.80 -11.82
N ASP A 25 -22.19 -2.62 -12.45
CA ASP A 25 -22.44 -3.03 -13.83
C ASP A 25 -21.57 -2.24 -14.81
N HIS A 26 -21.41 -0.92 -14.59
CA HIS A 26 -20.55 -0.08 -15.42
C HIS A 26 -19.05 -0.22 -15.09
N GLY A 27 -18.70 -0.35 -13.82
CA GLY A 27 -17.30 -0.36 -13.36
C GLY A 27 -16.65 -1.74 -13.33
N GLY A 28 -17.42 -2.82 -13.50
CA GLY A 28 -16.94 -4.20 -13.40
C GLY A 28 -16.30 -4.50 -12.03
N VAL A 29 -16.89 -3.97 -10.95
CA VAL A 29 -16.49 -4.21 -9.56
C VAL A 29 -17.74 -4.59 -8.77
N PRO A 30 -17.74 -5.68 -7.98
CA PRO A 30 -18.93 -6.07 -7.22
C PRO A 30 -19.48 -4.95 -6.34
N HIS A 31 -20.79 -4.79 -6.32
CA HIS A 31 -21.47 -3.73 -5.56
C HIS A 31 -21.16 -3.76 -4.05
N THR A 32 -20.93 -4.95 -3.48
CA THR A 32 -20.51 -5.15 -2.08
C THR A 32 -19.11 -4.59 -1.82
N THR A 33 -18.20 -4.72 -2.78
CA THR A 33 -16.85 -4.12 -2.72
C THR A 33 -16.95 -2.60 -2.71
N LEU A 34 -17.82 -2.01 -3.55
CA LEU A 34 -18.05 -0.56 -3.57
C LEU A 34 -18.60 -0.06 -2.23
N HIS A 35 -19.61 -0.74 -1.67
CA HIS A 35 -20.18 -0.41 -0.36
C HIS A 35 -19.14 -0.47 0.76
N HIS A 36 -18.31 -1.51 0.81
CA HIS A 36 -17.23 -1.60 1.80
C HIS A 36 -16.19 -0.49 1.64
N ARG A 37 -15.87 -0.10 0.40
CA ARG A 37 -14.87 0.94 0.12
C ARG A 37 -15.36 2.32 0.55
N GLU A 38 -16.63 2.64 0.30
CA GLU A 38 -17.25 3.88 0.77
C GLU A 38 -17.33 3.94 2.30
N LYS A 39 -17.56 2.79 2.95
CA LYS A 39 -17.46 2.64 4.42
C LYS A 39 -16.02 2.68 4.96
N GLY A 40 -15.02 2.97 4.12
CA GLY A 40 -13.64 3.19 4.54
C GLY A 40 -12.79 1.93 4.67
N ARG A 41 -13.28 0.74 4.28
CA ARG A 41 -12.44 -0.47 4.32
C ARG A 41 -11.28 -0.33 3.33
N PRO A 42 -10.01 -0.51 3.74
CA PRO A 42 -8.85 -0.49 2.83
C PRO A 42 -8.89 -1.67 1.84
N SER A 43 -8.28 -1.52 0.66
CA SER A 43 -8.08 -2.67 -0.23
C SER A 43 -6.95 -3.52 0.32
N LYS A 44 -6.69 -4.64 -0.33
CA LYS A 44 -5.57 -5.50 0.04
C LYS A 44 -4.25 -4.75 -0.11
N GLU A 45 -4.11 -3.96 -1.16
CA GLU A 45 -2.92 -3.18 -1.48
C GLU A 45 -2.72 -2.06 -0.47
N ASP A 46 -3.75 -1.22 -0.24
CA ASP A 46 -3.69 -0.15 0.77
C ASP A 46 -3.37 -0.72 2.17
N LYS A 47 -3.94 -1.89 2.48
CA LYS A 47 -3.69 -2.56 3.76
C LYS A 47 -2.27 -3.12 3.83
N ALA A 48 -1.76 -3.68 2.74
CA ALA A 48 -0.39 -4.18 2.67
C ALA A 48 0.62 -3.03 2.84
N GLU A 49 0.40 -1.91 2.16
CA GLU A 49 1.20 -0.69 2.31
C GLU A 49 1.16 -0.16 3.74
N GLY A 50 -0.03 -0.04 4.35
CA GLY A 50 -0.17 0.36 5.75
C GLY A 50 0.37 -0.64 6.78
N GLN A 51 0.65 -1.88 6.37
CA GLN A 51 1.28 -2.92 7.18
C GLN A 51 2.78 -3.04 6.95
N GLN A 52 3.36 -2.27 6.02
CA GLN A 52 4.80 -2.24 5.83
C GLN A 52 5.47 -1.68 7.08
N TYR A 53 6.55 -2.35 7.48
CA TYR A 53 7.31 -2.00 8.67
C TYR A 53 8.23 -0.81 8.43
N LEU A 54 8.67 -0.64 7.19
CA LEU A 54 9.56 0.42 6.75
C LEU A 54 8.82 1.35 5.80
N THR A 55 9.11 2.64 5.91
CA THR A 55 8.75 3.62 4.90
C THR A 55 9.62 3.44 3.66
N PRO A 56 9.18 3.86 2.47
CA PRO A 56 9.98 3.76 1.24
C PRO A 56 11.38 4.39 1.34
N TRP A 57 11.51 5.44 2.15
CA TRP A 57 12.80 6.08 2.41
C TRP A 57 13.72 5.22 3.29
N GLU A 58 13.19 4.61 4.35
CA GLU A 58 13.94 3.71 5.22
C GLU A 58 14.38 2.45 4.47
N GLU A 59 13.50 1.87 3.65
CA GLU A 59 13.84 0.75 2.77
C GLU A 59 15.00 1.13 1.84
N SER A 60 14.92 2.32 1.21
CA SER A 60 15.96 2.82 0.32
C SER A 60 17.31 3.00 1.04
N ALA A 61 17.30 3.51 2.27
CA ALA A 61 18.52 3.66 3.07
C ALA A 61 19.12 2.30 3.45
N LEU A 62 18.28 1.34 3.84
CA LEU A 62 18.71 -0.01 4.19
C LEU A 62 19.32 -0.75 3.00
N VAL A 63 18.70 -0.65 1.81
CA VAL A 63 19.23 -1.25 0.57
C VAL A 63 20.61 -0.66 0.23
N LYS A 64 20.76 0.67 0.28
CA LYS A 64 22.06 1.33 0.05
C LYS A 64 23.12 0.84 1.02
N PHE A 65 22.78 0.71 2.30
CA PHE A 65 23.70 0.18 3.31
C PHE A 65 24.12 -1.27 3.01
N ILE A 66 23.17 -2.15 2.68
CA ILE A 66 23.45 -3.57 2.37
C ILE A 66 24.35 -3.71 1.14
N LEU A 67 24.09 -2.91 0.08
CA LEU A 67 24.92 -2.89 -1.11
C LEU A 67 26.33 -2.39 -0.79
N HIS A 68 26.44 -1.29 -0.05
CA HIS A 68 27.74 -0.74 0.36
C HIS A 68 28.58 -1.73 1.16
N MET A 69 27.96 -2.46 2.10
CA MET A 69 28.63 -3.50 2.87
C MET A 69 29.12 -4.65 1.98
N SER A 70 28.38 -4.97 0.90
CA SER A 70 28.79 -5.98 -0.07
C SER A 70 29.99 -5.53 -0.90
N ASP A 71 30.00 -4.26 -1.34
CA ASP A 71 31.13 -3.67 -2.07
C ASP A 71 32.41 -3.61 -1.22
N LEU A 72 32.27 -3.46 0.10
CA LEU A 72 33.37 -3.53 1.07
C LEU A 72 33.84 -4.97 1.38
N GLY A 73 33.28 -5.98 0.70
CA GLY A 73 33.62 -7.40 0.92
C GLY A 73 33.02 -7.99 2.20
N GLN A 74 32.05 -7.31 2.81
CA GLN A 74 31.39 -7.71 4.06
C GLN A 74 29.87 -7.86 3.87
N PRO A 75 29.40 -8.84 3.07
CA PRO A 75 27.99 -8.98 2.77
C PRO A 75 27.16 -9.24 4.04
N VAL A 76 26.10 -8.45 4.23
CA VAL A 76 25.16 -8.59 5.34
C VAL A 76 24.38 -9.89 5.20
N ARG A 77 24.43 -10.74 6.24
CA ARG A 77 23.64 -11.99 6.25
C ARG A 77 22.15 -11.67 6.41
N ILE A 78 21.29 -12.39 5.69
CA ILE A 78 19.82 -12.22 5.69
C ILE A 78 19.24 -12.17 7.11
N LYS A 79 19.75 -13.01 8.02
CA LYS A 79 19.31 -13.04 9.42
C LYS A 79 19.45 -11.72 10.18
N HIS A 80 20.30 -10.80 9.72
CA HIS A 80 20.51 -9.49 10.34
C HIS A 80 19.65 -8.39 9.72
N ILE A 81 19.03 -8.62 8.56
CA ILE A 81 18.18 -7.62 7.88
C ILE A 81 16.99 -7.19 8.76
N PRO A 82 16.24 -8.10 9.43
CA PRO A 82 15.15 -7.68 10.32
C PRO A 82 15.63 -6.79 11.48
N SER A 83 16.79 -7.10 12.06
CA SER A 83 17.37 -6.29 13.13
C SER A 83 17.81 -4.91 12.64
N LEU A 84 18.38 -4.81 11.44
CA LEU A 84 18.77 -3.54 10.83
C LEU A 84 17.54 -2.68 10.48
N ALA A 85 16.48 -3.30 9.95
CA ALA A 85 15.20 -2.65 9.70
C ALA A 85 14.61 -2.07 11.01
N PHE A 86 14.62 -2.85 12.09
CA PHE A 86 14.18 -2.40 13.42
C PHE A 86 14.98 -1.18 13.92
N VAL A 87 16.30 -1.17 13.76
CA VAL A 87 17.13 -0.02 14.17
C VAL A 87 16.84 1.22 13.33
N ALA A 88 16.67 1.07 12.01
CA ALA A 88 16.37 2.17 11.10
C ALA A 88 15.08 2.93 11.51
N THR A 89 14.04 2.20 11.91
CA THR A 89 12.75 2.80 12.34
C THR A 89 12.81 3.60 13.65
N ARG A 90 13.78 3.35 14.54
CA ARG A 90 13.89 4.04 15.85
C ARG A 90 14.70 5.33 15.81
N ALA A 91 15.42 5.58 14.72
CA ALA A 91 16.24 6.77 14.54
C ALA A 91 15.42 8.01 14.12
N VAL A 92 14.14 7.84 13.81
CA VAL A 92 13.22 8.91 13.42
C VAL A 92 12.32 9.24 14.61
N PRO A 93 12.16 10.54 15.00
CA PRO A 93 11.20 10.91 16.03
C PRO A 93 9.81 10.38 15.66
N SER A 94 9.15 9.73 16.60
CA SER A 94 7.81 9.15 16.44
C SER A 94 6.87 10.14 15.74
N ARG A 95 6.20 9.67 14.67
CA ARG A 95 5.03 10.33 14.08
C ARG A 95 3.89 10.44 15.09
#